data_AF-A0A1T4VKK1-F1
#
_entry.id   AF-A0A1T4VKK1-F1
#
_cell.length_a   1.000
_cell.length_b   1.000
_cell.length_c   1.000
_cell.angle_alpha   90.00
_cell.angle_beta   90.00
_cell.angle_gamma   90.00
#
_symmetry.space_group_name_H-M   'P 1'
#
loop_
_entity.id
_entity.type
_entity.pdbx_description
1 polymer ?
#
loop_
_entity_poly.entity_id
_entity_poly.type
_entity_poly.pdbx_seq_one_letter_code
_entity_poly.pdbx_strand_id
1 'polypeptide(L)'
;MLLQPLRGTLGVRRIEHMQLNLGTRCMLTCLNCPLSCLPSERDMMGWAVILEAIELARRLTPVELHLTGGAPELNPHFRQLLKTLSPEFPLTVYTSLAALTLEGLEDILDLYARYRVKLVAALPGYLENYINELPDDALVPSQIRVLHKLNDRGYGMSPDLQLSLILHQPLGPHAPSLRIAYDRTVRTLFEEILNVKVTALIPHVNVPLWRFMEILTTLDEDDLFVQMQVSAQSGANLPGLNCQNGISVGWDGLLYDCDFNQALERPCVLGESPNIMSRNIGREELERRHVLTGPQCLGCVSGTGPAGLIWTA
;
A
#
# COMPACT_ATOMS: atom_id res chain seq x y z
N MET A 1 -14.13 15.95 22.61
CA MET A 1 -15.45 15.28 22.57
C MET A 1 -15.92 15.11 21.11
N LEU A 2 -15.06 14.58 20.21
CA LEU A 2 -15.29 14.51 18.76
C LEU A 2 -15.02 13.14 18.13
N LEU A 3 -14.77 12.11 18.95
CA LEU A 3 -14.68 10.73 18.50
C LEU A 3 -16.04 10.05 18.71
N GLN A 4 -17.00 10.30 17.83
CA GLN A 4 -17.94 9.23 17.48
C GLN A 4 -17.33 8.51 16.28
N PRO A 5 -16.39 7.56 16.48
CA PRO A 5 -15.93 6.72 15.39
C PRO A 5 -17.16 5.98 14.88
N LEU A 6 -17.23 5.76 13.57
CA LEU A 6 -18.09 4.78 12.89
C LEU A 6 -18.70 3.77 13.89
N ARG A 7 -19.85 4.10 14.49
CA ARG A 7 -20.50 3.26 15.50
C ARG A 7 -21.21 2.16 14.72
N GLY A 8 -20.46 1.14 14.36
CA GLY A 8 -20.95 -0.02 13.64
C GLY A 8 -19.87 -1.07 13.56
N THR A 9 -20.25 -2.32 13.78
CA THR A 9 -19.42 -3.46 13.43
C THR A 9 -19.35 -3.55 11.91
N LEU A 10 -18.18 -3.29 11.33
CA LEU A 10 -17.98 -3.46 9.89
C LEU A 10 -17.73 -4.94 9.63
N GLY A 11 -18.72 -5.61 9.05
CA GLY A 11 -18.62 -7.03 8.69
C GLY A 11 -17.66 -7.26 7.52
N VAL A 12 -17.02 -8.43 7.53
CA VAL A 12 -16.24 -8.94 6.41
C VAL A 12 -17.19 -9.57 5.39
N ARG A 13 -16.81 -9.47 4.12
CA ARG A 13 -17.50 -10.10 3.00
C ARG A 13 -16.70 -11.34 2.58
N ARG A 14 -16.70 -11.66 1.30
CA ARG A 14 -15.82 -12.70 0.77
C ARG A 14 -14.37 -12.20 0.76
N ILE A 15 -13.45 -13.03 1.23
CA ILE A 15 -12.01 -12.72 1.09
C ILE A 15 -11.60 -12.92 -0.37
N GLU A 16 -11.22 -11.83 -1.00
CA GLU A 16 -10.75 -11.76 -2.39
C GLU A 16 -9.25 -11.48 -2.44
N HIS A 17 -8.69 -10.85 -1.41
CA HIS A 17 -7.28 -10.47 -1.37
C HIS A 17 -6.63 -10.97 -0.09
N MET A 18 -5.37 -11.38 -0.20
CA MET A 18 -4.54 -11.66 0.96
C MET A 18 -3.21 -10.95 0.80
N GLN A 19 -2.84 -10.19 1.82
CA GLN A 19 -1.65 -9.37 1.82
C GLN A 19 -0.58 -9.98 2.72
N LEU A 20 0.66 -9.98 2.26
CA LEU A 20 1.84 -10.35 3.01
C LEU A 20 2.70 -9.10 3.19
N ASN A 21 2.80 -8.63 4.43
CA ASN A 21 3.73 -7.58 4.80
C ASN A 21 5.09 -8.20 5.11
N LEU A 22 6.07 -7.99 4.23
CA LEU A 22 7.35 -8.69 4.29
C LEU A 22 8.34 -8.12 5.31
N GLY A 23 7.94 -7.09 6.07
CA GLY A 23 8.77 -6.43 7.08
C GLY A 23 8.62 -4.91 7.08
N THR A 24 9.24 -4.24 8.04
CA THR A 24 9.22 -2.77 8.18
C THR A 24 10.52 -2.11 7.70
N ARG A 25 11.52 -2.89 7.25
CA ARG A 25 12.75 -2.36 6.67
C ARG A 25 12.49 -1.68 5.33
N CYS A 26 12.79 -0.39 5.25
CA CYS A 26 12.64 0.45 4.06
C CYS A 26 13.90 1.28 3.82
N MET A 27 14.16 1.71 2.59
CA MET A 27 15.27 2.64 2.33
C MET A 27 14.91 4.11 2.55
N LEU A 28 13.61 4.40 2.66
CA LEU A 28 13.09 5.75 2.77
C LEU A 28 12.49 5.98 4.16
N THR A 29 12.45 7.25 4.57
CA THR A 29 11.76 7.72 5.77
C THR A 29 10.61 8.64 5.34
N CYS A 30 9.65 8.11 4.56
CA CYS A 30 8.56 8.89 3.97
C CYS A 30 7.59 9.44 5.02
N LEU A 31 7.37 10.75 5.08
CA LEU A 31 6.55 11.40 6.12
C LEU A 31 5.11 10.85 6.22
N ASN A 32 4.56 10.35 5.10
CA ASN A 32 3.22 9.74 5.02
C ASN A 32 3.22 8.20 5.16
N CYS A 33 4.32 7.57 5.59
CA CYS A 33 4.37 6.11 5.71
C CYS A 33 3.47 5.65 6.86
N PRO A 34 2.39 4.87 6.59
CA PRO A 34 1.48 4.45 7.65
C PRO A 34 2.09 3.43 8.59
N LEU A 35 3.16 2.73 8.19
CA LEU A 35 3.89 1.76 9.02
C LEU A 35 5.11 2.38 9.73
N SER A 36 5.36 3.67 9.51
CA SER A 36 6.55 4.38 9.99
C SER A 36 7.90 3.71 9.66
N CYS A 37 7.98 2.87 8.62
CA CYS A 37 9.16 2.12 8.21
C CYS A 37 10.47 2.94 8.15
N LEU A 38 11.59 2.31 8.52
CA LEU A 38 12.94 2.92 8.56
C LEU A 38 14.03 2.00 7.98
N PRO A 39 15.18 2.56 7.56
CA PRO A 39 16.36 1.77 7.15
C PRO A 39 16.98 0.90 8.23
N SER A 40 16.84 1.32 9.50
CA SER A 40 17.36 0.62 10.67
C SER A 40 16.52 -0.57 11.11
N GLU A 41 15.29 -0.71 10.60
CA GLU A 41 14.40 -1.81 10.99
C GLU A 41 14.98 -3.17 10.60
N ARG A 42 14.70 -4.16 11.43
CA ARG A 42 15.18 -5.55 11.26
C ARG A 42 14.05 -6.55 11.05
N ASP A 43 12.82 -6.13 11.31
CA ASP A 43 11.63 -6.93 11.12
C ASP A 43 11.49 -7.31 9.65
N MET A 44 11.60 -8.60 9.38
CA MET A 44 11.49 -9.19 8.06
C MET A 44 10.81 -10.55 8.18
N MET A 45 9.88 -10.81 7.27
CA MET A 45 9.15 -12.07 7.24
C MET A 45 10.13 -13.21 6.92
N GLY A 46 10.30 -14.13 7.87
CA GLY A 46 11.16 -15.30 7.72
C GLY A 46 10.55 -16.38 6.84
N TRP A 47 11.38 -17.25 6.26
CA TRP A 47 10.91 -18.32 5.36
C TRP A 47 9.87 -19.26 5.99
N ALA A 48 9.98 -19.56 7.28
CA ALA A 48 8.98 -20.39 7.98
C ALA A 48 7.59 -19.73 8.00
N VAL A 49 7.51 -18.41 8.26
CA VAL A 49 6.27 -17.64 8.21
C VAL A 49 5.73 -17.58 6.79
N ILE A 50 6.61 -17.41 5.79
CA ILE A 50 6.23 -17.43 4.37
C ILE A 50 5.56 -18.76 4.00
N LEU A 51 6.10 -19.91 4.42
CA LEU A 51 5.52 -21.21 4.11
C LEU A 51 4.10 -21.35 4.68
N GLU A 52 3.86 -20.88 5.89
CA GLU A 52 2.53 -20.89 6.50
C GLU A 52 1.58 -19.89 5.83
N ALA A 53 2.09 -18.73 5.39
CA ALA A 53 1.31 -17.76 4.63
C ALA A 53 0.91 -18.32 3.25
N ILE A 54 1.80 -19.06 2.58
CA ILE A 54 1.49 -19.77 1.32
C ILE A 54 0.39 -20.80 1.56
N GLU A 55 0.47 -21.57 2.64
CA GLU A 55 -0.54 -22.59 2.93
C GLU A 55 -1.88 -21.97 3.30
N LEU A 56 -1.88 -20.86 4.05
CA LEU A 56 -3.09 -20.08 4.29
C LEU A 56 -3.65 -19.56 2.96
N ALA A 57 -2.84 -19.00 2.06
CA ALA A 57 -3.30 -18.54 0.74
C ALA A 57 -3.96 -19.67 -0.06
N ARG A 58 -3.42 -20.88 -0.03
CA ARG A 58 -4.03 -22.07 -0.67
C ARG A 58 -5.37 -22.46 -0.05
N ARG A 59 -5.50 -22.41 1.29
CA ARG A 59 -6.79 -22.63 1.97
C ARG A 59 -7.81 -21.55 1.63
N LEU A 60 -7.35 -20.30 1.52
CA LEU A 60 -8.21 -19.17 1.24
C LEU A 60 -8.62 -19.14 -0.23
N THR A 61 -7.75 -19.48 -1.19
CA THR A 61 -7.94 -19.26 -2.63
C THR A 61 -8.36 -17.80 -2.94
N PRO A 62 -7.54 -16.80 -2.60
CA PRO A 62 -7.80 -15.42 -2.94
C PRO A 62 -7.71 -15.21 -4.46
N VAL A 63 -8.35 -14.14 -4.95
CA VAL A 63 -8.29 -13.69 -6.34
C VAL A 63 -6.87 -13.23 -6.68
N GLU A 64 -6.19 -12.55 -5.75
CA GLU A 64 -4.81 -12.12 -5.90
C GLU A 64 -4.11 -11.96 -4.54
N LEU A 65 -2.78 -12.08 -4.57
CA LEU A 65 -1.92 -11.83 -3.42
C LEU A 65 -1.21 -10.51 -3.55
N HIS A 66 -1.09 -9.83 -2.42
CA HIS A 66 -0.47 -8.52 -2.32
C HIS A 66 0.81 -8.60 -1.50
N LEU A 67 1.93 -8.18 -2.08
CA LEU A 67 3.21 -8.15 -1.39
C LEU A 67 3.54 -6.69 -1.05
N THR A 68 3.68 -6.40 0.24
CA THR A 68 3.94 -5.06 0.77
C THR A 68 5.04 -5.09 1.84
N GLY A 69 5.27 -3.97 2.52
CA GLY A 69 6.20 -3.82 3.64
C GLY A 69 6.90 -2.47 3.61
N GLY A 70 8.06 -2.37 4.23
CA GLY A 70 8.92 -1.19 4.15
C GLY A 70 9.42 -0.99 2.72
N ALA A 71 10.23 -1.92 2.24
CA ALA A 71 10.25 -2.26 0.83
C ALA A 71 10.30 -3.80 0.71
N PRO A 72 9.28 -4.45 0.14
CA PRO A 72 9.22 -5.92 0.05
C PRO A 72 10.45 -6.52 -0.64
N GLU A 73 11.05 -5.79 -1.58
CA GLU A 73 12.23 -6.21 -2.34
C GLU A 73 13.49 -6.41 -1.49
N LEU A 74 13.53 -5.81 -0.29
CA LEU A 74 14.66 -5.96 0.64
C LEU A 74 14.60 -7.27 1.43
N ASN A 75 13.47 -7.99 1.40
CA ASN A 75 13.37 -9.27 2.08
C ASN A 75 14.25 -10.32 1.35
N PRO A 76 15.16 -11.02 2.05
CA PRO A 76 16.07 -12.00 1.43
C PRO A 76 15.35 -13.11 0.65
N HIS A 77 14.10 -13.41 1.00
CA HIS A 77 13.30 -14.45 0.38
C HIS A 77 12.42 -13.94 -0.78
N PHE A 78 12.47 -12.64 -1.11
CA PHE A 78 11.56 -12.03 -2.08
C PHE A 78 11.56 -12.73 -3.45
N ARG A 79 12.75 -13.03 -3.99
CA ARG A 79 12.90 -13.75 -5.27
C ARG A 79 12.26 -15.14 -5.23
N GLN A 80 12.52 -15.87 -4.14
CA GLN A 80 11.97 -17.20 -3.94
C GLN A 80 10.45 -17.15 -3.76
N LEU A 81 9.95 -16.14 -3.06
CA LEU A 81 8.53 -15.89 -2.86
C LEU A 81 7.81 -15.65 -4.21
N LEU A 82 8.31 -14.74 -5.05
CA LEU A 82 7.76 -14.50 -6.38
C LEU A 82 7.71 -15.78 -7.23
N LYS A 83 8.83 -16.53 -7.26
CA LYS A 83 8.92 -17.79 -7.99
C LYS A 83 7.93 -18.85 -7.48
N THR A 84 7.68 -18.88 -6.17
CA THR A 84 6.81 -19.88 -5.55
C THR A 84 5.33 -19.54 -5.73
N LEU A 85 4.95 -18.27 -5.58
CA LEU A 85 3.54 -17.87 -5.60
C LEU A 85 3.00 -17.58 -7.01
N SER A 86 3.81 -17.02 -7.91
CA SER A 86 3.33 -16.58 -9.24
C SER A 86 2.72 -17.68 -10.13
N PRO A 87 3.09 -18.98 -10.03
CA PRO A 87 2.39 -20.03 -10.76
C PRO A 87 0.99 -20.35 -10.21
N GLU A 88 0.72 -20.01 -8.96
CA GLU A 88 -0.53 -20.37 -8.25
C GLU A 88 -1.48 -19.18 -8.12
N PHE A 89 -0.95 -17.96 -7.98
CA PHE A 89 -1.73 -16.76 -7.70
C PHE A 89 -1.25 -15.55 -8.51
N PRO A 90 -2.16 -14.69 -9.00
CA PRO A 90 -1.80 -13.35 -9.47
C PRO A 90 -1.18 -12.54 -8.32
N LEU A 91 -0.12 -11.79 -8.64
CA LEU A 91 0.65 -11.02 -7.66
C LEU A 91 0.58 -9.53 -7.95
N THR A 92 0.37 -8.73 -6.92
CA THR A 92 0.57 -7.28 -6.93
C THR A 92 1.63 -6.92 -5.90
N VAL A 93 2.64 -6.15 -6.31
CA VAL A 93 3.69 -5.65 -5.40
C VAL A 93 3.51 -4.14 -5.19
N TYR A 94 3.52 -3.76 -3.90
CA TYR A 94 3.50 -2.39 -3.44
C TYR A 94 4.92 -1.94 -3.16
N THR A 95 5.39 -0.94 -3.90
CA THR A 95 6.80 -0.58 -3.90
C THR A 95 6.99 0.92 -3.86
N SER A 96 8.06 1.37 -3.21
CA SER A 96 8.52 2.76 -3.35
C SER A 96 9.44 2.94 -4.56
N LEU A 97 9.77 1.87 -5.30
CA LEU A 97 10.81 1.81 -6.34
C LEU A 97 12.23 2.13 -5.88
N ALA A 98 12.41 2.68 -4.67
CA ALA A 98 13.72 3.08 -4.18
C ALA A 98 14.64 1.87 -4.03
N ALA A 99 14.16 0.76 -3.44
CA ALA A 99 14.97 -0.44 -3.25
C ALA A 99 15.54 -0.97 -4.59
N LEU A 100 14.79 -0.82 -5.68
CA LEU A 100 15.19 -1.26 -7.03
C LEU A 100 16.34 -0.44 -7.65
N THR A 101 16.84 0.58 -6.94
CA THR A 101 18.02 1.34 -7.35
C THR A 101 19.30 0.82 -6.69
N LEU A 102 19.20 -0.14 -5.77
CA LEU A 102 20.35 -0.77 -5.14
C LEU A 102 21.05 -1.73 -6.07
N GLU A 103 22.37 -1.82 -5.92
CA GLU A 103 23.18 -2.88 -6.52
C GLU A 103 22.75 -4.25 -5.99
N GLY A 104 22.64 -5.22 -6.90
CA GLY A 104 22.26 -6.61 -6.59
C GLY A 104 20.76 -6.86 -6.56
N LEU A 105 19.91 -5.88 -6.92
CA LEU A 105 18.46 -6.02 -7.08
C LEU A 105 17.98 -5.82 -8.53
N GLU A 106 18.89 -5.71 -9.49
CA GLU A 106 18.59 -5.40 -10.89
C GLU A 106 17.71 -6.46 -11.57
N ASP A 107 17.90 -7.74 -11.20
CA ASP A 107 17.15 -8.87 -11.72
C ASP A 107 15.67 -8.84 -11.29
N ILE A 108 15.32 -8.11 -10.23
CA ILE A 108 13.93 -8.03 -9.76
C ILE A 108 13.00 -7.48 -10.84
N LEU A 109 13.45 -6.49 -11.64
CA LEU A 109 12.63 -5.94 -12.73
C LEU A 109 12.32 -7.00 -13.80
N ASP A 110 13.28 -7.88 -14.08
CA ASP A 110 13.10 -8.99 -15.01
C ASP A 110 12.20 -10.08 -14.41
N LEU A 111 12.28 -10.33 -13.10
CA LEU A 111 11.39 -11.26 -12.40
C LEU A 111 9.95 -10.74 -12.38
N TYR A 112 9.74 -9.44 -12.14
CA TYR A 112 8.43 -8.80 -12.23
C TYR A 112 7.81 -9.04 -13.61
N ALA A 113 8.54 -8.71 -14.68
CA ALA A 113 8.05 -8.90 -16.05
C ALA A 113 7.81 -10.39 -16.36
N ARG A 114 8.74 -11.28 -15.99
CA ARG A 114 8.63 -12.73 -16.22
C ARG A 114 7.37 -13.31 -15.58
N TYR A 115 7.08 -12.91 -14.36
CA TYR A 115 5.95 -13.43 -13.58
C TYR A 115 4.68 -12.57 -13.72
N ARG A 116 4.69 -11.57 -14.61
CA ARG A 116 3.57 -10.63 -14.85
C ARG A 116 3.04 -10.02 -13.54
N VAL A 117 3.95 -9.63 -12.65
CA VAL A 117 3.60 -9.02 -11.37
C VAL A 117 3.01 -7.63 -11.65
N LYS A 118 1.81 -7.35 -11.14
CA LYS A 118 1.24 -5.99 -11.16
C LYS A 118 2.02 -5.11 -10.18
N LEU A 119 2.35 -3.89 -10.58
CA LEU A 119 3.12 -2.97 -9.75
C LEU A 119 2.27 -1.77 -9.36
N VAL A 120 2.20 -1.51 -8.05
CA VAL A 120 1.61 -0.29 -7.50
C VAL A 120 2.72 0.47 -6.79
N ALA A 121 3.19 1.55 -7.41
CA ALA A 121 4.33 2.30 -6.95
C ALA A 121 3.92 3.59 -6.23
N ALA A 122 4.36 3.76 -4.99
CA ALA A 122 4.17 4.98 -4.22
C ALA A 122 5.38 5.90 -4.39
N LEU A 123 5.17 7.05 -5.05
CA LEU A 123 6.20 8.07 -5.20
C LEU A 123 6.04 9.12 -4.09
N PRO A 124 7.14 9.56 -3.47
CA PRO A 124 7.06 10.61 -2.45
C PRO A 124 6.44 11.90 -3.01
N GLY A 125 5.54 12.52 -2.24
CA GLY A 125 4.76 13.70 -2.65
C GLY A 125 5.56 14.99 -2.87
N TYR A 126 6.89 14.96 -2.85
CA TYR A 126 7.74 16.12 -3.12
C TYR A 126 8.02 16.33 -4.62
N LEU A 127 7.49 15.49 -5.52
CA LEU A 127 7.66 15.64 -6.98
C LEU A 127 7.33 17.05 -7.48
N GLU A 128 6.41 17.76 -6.84
CA GLU A 128 6.08 19.17 -7.15
C GLU A 128 7.23 20.15 -6.91
N ASN A 129 8.04 19.94 -5.87
CA ASN A 129 9.23 20.77 -5.61
C ASN A 129 10.32 20.54 -6.67
N TYR A 130 10.33 19.37 -7.32
CA TYR A 130 11.27 19.05 -8.39
C TYR A 130 10.87 19.63 -9.75
N ILE A 131 9.65 20.16 -9.91
CA ILE A 131 9.18 20.73 -11.20
C ILE A 131 9.63 22.18 -11.36
N ASN A 132 9.95 22.88 -10.26
CA ASN A 132 10.28 24.30 -10.29
C ASN A 132 11.79 24.62 -10.25
N GLU A 133 12.67 23.63 -10.06
CA GLU A 133 14.12 23.82 -9.88
C GLU A 133 15.01 22.83 -10.67
N LEU A 134 14.73 22.60 -11.95
CA LEU A 134 15.66 21.83 -12.79
C LEU A 134 16.45 22.75 -13.74
N PRO A 135 17.70 23.11 -13.42
CA PRO A 135 18.72 23.30 -14.44
C PRO A 135 18.95 21.97 -15.19
N ASP A 136 19.38 22.05 -16.45
CA ASP A 136 19.51 20.94 -17.42
C ASP A 136 20.33 19.69 -16.97
N ASP A 137 20.96 19.71 -15.79
CA ASP A 137 21.77 18.62 -15.21
C ASP A 137 21.22 18.02 -13.90
N ALA A 138 20.04 18.42 -13.44
CA ALA A 138 19.49 17.95 -12.17
C ALA A 138 18.97 16.50 -12.27
N LEU A 139 19.78 15.60 -11.71
CA LEU A 139 19.53 14.19 -11.38
C LEU A 139 18.05 13.80 -11.49
N VAL A 140 17.65 13.18 -12.61
CA VAL A 140 16.39 12.43 -12.69
C VAL A 140 16.30 11.57 -11.42
N PRO A 141 15.25 11.70 -10.58
CA PRO A 141 15.20 10.93 -9.34
C PRO A 141 15.39 9.45 -9.67
N SER A 142 16.20 8.74 -8.89
CA SER A 142 16.58 7.35 -9.20
C SER A 142 15.36 6.44 -9.45
N GLN A 143 14.23 6.76 -8.84
CA GLN A 143 12.92 6.11 -9.06
C GLN A 143 12.35 6.35 -10.47
N ILE A 144 12.51 7.54 -11.06
CA ILE A 144 12.10 7.80 -12.45
C ILE A 144 12.94 6.97 -13.43
N ARG A 145 14.24 6.77 -13.16
CA ARG A 145 15.05 5.83 -13.94
C ARG A 145 14.54 4.39 -13.82
N VAL A 146 14.05 3.98 -12.65
CA VAL A 146 13.41 2.66 -12.48
C VAL A 146 12.12 2.58 -13.29
N LEU A 147 11.30 3.64 -13.32
CA LEU A 147 10.09 3.70 -14.15
C LEU A 147 10.41 3.55 -15.64
N HIS A 148 11.46 4.20 -16.15
CA HIS A 148 11.90 3.98 -17.53
C HIS A 148 12.32 2.54 -17.79
N LYS A 149 13.13 1.94 -16.89
CA LYS A 149 13.51 0.52 -17.01
C LYS A 149 12.31 -0.43 -16.97
N LEU A 150 11.24 -0.07 -16.27
CA LEU A 150 9.98 -0.80 -16.27
C LEU A 150 9.24 -0.62 -17.60
N ASN A 151 9.14 0.61 -18.12
CA ASN A 151 8.56 0.87 -19.44
C ASN A 151 9.29 0.14 -20.57
N ASP A 152 10.63 0.06 -20.53
CA ASP A 152 11.44 -0.72 -21.48
C ASP A 152 11.08 -2.22 -21.48
N ARG A 153 10.54 -2.72 -20.36
CA ARG A 153 10.03 -4.10 -20.21
C ARG A 153 8.54 -4.23 -20.58
N GLY A 154 7.87 -3.14 -20.94
CA GLY A 154 6.47 -3.10 -21.34
C GLY A 154 5.48 -2.72 -20.24
N TYR A 155 5.95 -2.39 -19.03
CA TYR A 155 5.07 -1.93 -17.95
C TYR A 155 4.38 -0.62 -18.31
N GLY A 156 3.08 -0.52 -18.00
CA GLY A 156 2.26 0.64 -18.33
C GLY A 156 1.85 0.74 -19.81
N MET A 157 2.34 -0.17 -20.66
CA MET A 157 2.04 -0.20 -22.10
C MET A 157 1.29 -1.49 -22.52
N SER A 158 1.58 -2.61 -21.85
CA SER A 158 0.92 -3.89 -22.08
C SER A 158 -0.20 -4.12 -21.06
N PRO A 159 -1.36 -4.71 -21.45
CA PRO A 159 -2.42 -5.06 -20.50
C PRO A 159 -1.97 -6.09 -19.44
N ASP A 160 -0.94 -6.89 -19.75
CA ASP A 160 -0.38 -7.92 -18.86
C ASP A 160 0.67 -7.38 -17.87
N LEU A 161 1.17 -6.16 -18.08
CA LEU A 161 2.24 -5.55 -17.29
C LEU A 161 1.75 -4.21 -16.73
N GLN A 162 0.94 -4.30 -15.69
CA GLN A 162 0.30 -3.14 -15.08
C GLN A 162 1.25 -2.38 -14.16
N LEU A 163 1.28 -1.06 -14.33
CA LEU A 163 2.06 -0.14 -13.50
C LEU A 163 1.18 1.04 -13.10
N SER A 164 0.74 1.05 -11.85
CA SER A 164 -0.07 2.11 -11.29
C SER A 164 0.75 2.94 -10.32
N LEU A 165 0.56 4.26 -10.31
CA LEU A 165 1.27 5.16 -9.38
C LEU A 165 0.33 5.70 -8.31
N ILE A 166 0.69 5.53 -7.05
CA ILE A 166 0.03 6.19 -5.93
C ILE A 166 0.50 7.63 -5.86
N LEU A 167 -0.47 8.55 -5.93
CA LEU A 167 -0.27 9.98 -5.80
C LEU A 167 -0.65 10.42 -4.39
N HIS A 168 0.37 10.70 -3.57
CA HIS A 168 0.16 11.24 -2.23
C HIS A 168 -0.24 12.71 -2.29
N GLN A 169 -1.25 13.08 -1.51
CA GLN A 169 -1.56 14.49 -1.30
C GLN A 169 -0.39 15.20 -0.60
N PRO A 170 -0.16 16.49 -0.89
CA PRO A 170 0.78 17.31 -0.13
C PRO A 170 0.51 17.24 1.38
N LEU A 171 1.55 17.45 2.18
CA LEU A 171 1.42 17.47 3.64
C LEU A 171 0.61 18.68 4.08
N GLY A 172 -0.31 18.46 5.04
CA GLY A 172 -1.17 19.49 5.62
C GLY A 172 -2.67 19.26 5.37
N PRO A 173 -3.53 20.16 5.89
CA PRO A 173 -4.99 20.09 5.81
C PRO A 173 -5.51 20.55 4.45
N HIS A 174 -5.27 19.75 3.41
CA HIS A 174 -5.69 20.05 2.03
C HIS A 174 -7.03 19.39 1.69
N ALA A 175 -7.93 20.15 1.05
CA ALA A 175 -9.27 19.68 0.73
C ALA A 175 -9.28 18.67 -0.45
N PRO A 176 -10.26 17.75 -0.52
CA PRO A 176 -10.41 16.79 -1.63
C PRO A 176 -10.58 17.42 -3.02
N SER A 177 -11.03 18.67 -3.12
CA SER A 177 -11.27 19.39 -4.37
C SER A 177 -10.00 19.69 -5.17
N LEU A 178 -8.82 19.69 -4.52
CA LEU A 178 -7.52 19.86 -5.18
C LEU A 178 -7.15 18.67 -6.08
N ARG A 179 -7.82 17.51 -5.93
CA ARG A 179 -7.52 16.24 -6.62
C ARG A 179 -7.71 16.27 -8.15
N ILE A 180 -8.76 16.91 -8.67
CA ILE A 180 -9.07 16.88 -10.12
C ILE A 180 -8.05 17.71 -10.93
N ALA A 181 -7.64 18.87 -10.41
CA ALA A 181 -6.61 19.68 -11.03
C ALA A 181 -5.23 19.00 -10.93
N TYR A 182 -5.01 18.26 -9.84
CA TYR A 182 -3.81 17.48 -9.60
C TYR A 182 -3.64 16.34 -10.62
N ASP A 183 -4.66 15.51 -10.81
CA ASP A 183 -4.57 14.33 -11.68
C ASP A 183 -4.19 14.68 -13.13
N ARG A 184 -4.74 15.78 -13.68
CA ARG A 184 -4.41 16.24 -15.04
C ARG A 184 -2.97 16.74 -15.13
N THR A 185 -2.56 17.58 -14.17
CA THR A 185 -1.21 18.15 -14.13
C THR A 185 -0.16 17.06 -13.96
N VAL A 186 -0.42 16.10 -13.08
CA VAL A 186 0.45 14.95 -12.83
C VAL A 186 0.53 14.05 -14.05
N ARG A 187 -0.59 13.80 -14.75
CA ARG A 187 -0.55 13.03 -15.99
C ARG A 187 0.32 13.70 -17.06
N THR A 188 0.16 15.00 -17.26
CA THR A 188 1.02 15.78 -18.17
C THR A 188 2.50 15.70 -17.75
N LEU A 189 2.80 15.83 -16.45
CA LEU A 189 4.15 15.67 -15.95
C LEU A 189 4.75 14.30 -16.31
N PHE A 190 4.05 13.20 -16.00
CA PHE A 190 4.59 11.86 -16.26
C PHE A 190 4.70 11.58 -17.76
N GLU A 191 3.68 11.89 -18.55
CA GLU A 191 3.64 11.48 -19.95
C GLU A 191 4.43 12.42 -20.88
N GLU A 192 4.34 13.74 -20.68
CA GLU A 192 4.88 14.73 -21.62
C GLU A 192 6.26 15.23 -21.18
N ILE A 193 6.48 15.42 -19.88
CA ILE A 193 7.74 15.96 -19.35
C ILE A 193 8.72 14.84 -19.02
N LEU A 194 8.27 13.84 -18.25
CA LEU A 194 9.12 12.73 -17.79
C LEU A 194 9.15 11.56 -18.78
N ASN A 195 8.27 11.54 -19.80
CA ASN A 195 8.17 10.46 -20.78
C ASN A 195 8.06 9.05 -20.16
N VAL A 196 7.23 8.93 -19.12
CA VAL A 196 6.89 7.68 -18.42
C VAL A 196 5.44 7.31 -18.73
N LYS A 197 5.22 6.04 -19.07
CA LYS A 197 3.88 5.47 -19.28
C LYS A 197 3.42 4.68 -18.08
N VAL A 198 2.17 4.85 -17.69
CA VAL A 198 1.54 4.20 -16.53
C VAL A 198 0.14 3.73 -16.89
N THR A 199 -0.29 2.63 -16.28
CA THR A 199 -1.62 2.07 -16.42
C THR A 199 -2.66 2.97 -15.75
N ALA A 200 -2.40 3.37 -14.50
CA ALA A 200 -3.30 4.21 -13.74
C ALA A 200 -2.55 5.16 -12.79
N LEU A 201 -3.20 6.26 -12.46
CA LEU A 201 -2.81 7.17 -11.38
C LEU A 201 -3.84 7.00 -10.26
N ILE A 202 -3.39 6.62 -9.08
CA ILE A 202 -4.20 6.29 -7.92
C ILE A 202 -4.01 7.38 -6.87
N PRO A 203 -4.91 8.36 -6.78
CA PRO A 203 -4.85 9.37 -5.73
C PRO A 203 -5.13 8.76 -4.35
N HIS A 204 -4.29 9.10 -3.38
CA HIS A 204 -4.31 8.55 -2.03
C HIS A 204 -4.50 9.64 -0.97
N VAL A 205 -5.47 9.43 -0.09
CA VAL A 205 -5.73 10.30 1.05
C VAL A 205 -4.78 9.94 2.18
N ASN A 206 -4.06 10.93 2.71
CA ASN A 206 -3.15 10.70 3.83
C ASN A 206 -3.93 10.26 5.08
N VAL A 207 -3.44 9.24 5.77
CA VAL A 207 -4.00 8.77 7.04
C VAL A 207 -3.13 9.31 8.18
N PRO A 208 -3.69 9.97 9.21
CA PRO A 208 -2.93 10.64 10.26
C PRO A 208 -2.34 9.61 11.23
N LEU A 209 -1.25 8.97 10.83
CA LEU A 209 -0.52 7.99 11.61
C LEU A 209 0.95 8.40 11.74
N TRP A 210 1.55 8.05 12.87
CA TRP A 210 2.99 8.19 13.15
C TRP A 210 3.53 9.58 12.79
N ARG A 211 4.54 9.63 11.92
CA ARG A 211 5.24 10.85 11.53
C ARG A 211 4.34 11.91 10.91
N PHE A 212 3.31 11.52 10.17
CA PHE A 212 2.36 12.50 9.65
C PHE A 212 1.51 13.11 10.77
N MET A 213 1.10 12.31 11.75
CA MET A 213 0.41 12.82 12.93
C MET A 213 1.31 13.75 13.75
N GLU A 214 2.59 13.41 13.93
CA GLU A 214 3.56 14.28 14.62
C GLU A 214 3.70 15.64 13.92
N ILE A 215 3.70 15.67 12.59
CA ILE A 215 3.71 16.91 11.80
C ILE A 215 2.45 17.72 12.08
N LEU A 216 1.27 17.11 11.99
CA LEU A 216 0.00 17.80 12.23
C LEU A 216 -0.07 18.38 13.65
N THR A 217 0.36 17.63 14.67
CA THR A 217 0.42 18.12 16.05
C THR A 217 1.43 19.24 16.22
N THR A 218 2.60 19.16 15.57
CA THR A 218 3.62 20.23 15.62
C THR A 218 3.12 21.53 14.99
N LEU A 219 2.27 21.42 13.96
CA LEU A 219 1.66 22.56 13.26
C LEU A 219 0.36 23.06 13.91
N ASP A 220 -0.14 22.41 14.98
CA ASP A 220 -1.45 22.70 15.58
C ASP A 220 -2.62 22.55 14.58
N GLU A 221 -2.48 21.60 13.64
CA GLU A 221 -3.42 21.34 12.54
C GLU A 221 -4.17 20.00 12.67
N ASP A 222 -3.93 19.24 13.73
CA ASP A 222 -4.49 17.90 13.94
C ASP A 222 -6.02 17.92 14.08
N ASP A 223 -6.57 18.82 14.89
CA ASP A 223 -8.02 18.98 15.05
C ASP A 223 -8.68 19.40 13.72
N LEU A 224 -8.06 20.32 12.99
CA LEU A 224 -8.54 20.76 11.67
C LEU A 224 -8.55 19.60 10.67
N PHE A 225 -7.47 18.83 10.61
CA PHE A 225 -7.34 17.69 9.71
C PHE A 225 -8.38 16.60 9.99
N VAL A 226 -8.62 16.29 11.26
CA VAL A 226 -9.66 15.31 11.66
C VAL A 226 -11.05 15.84 11.30
N GLN A 227 -11.35 17.11 11.57
CA GLN A 227 -12.63 17.72 11.19
C GLN A 227 -12.87 17.65 9.69
N MET A 228 -11.85 17.91 8.87
CA MET A 228 -11.95 17.78 7.41
C MET A 228 -12.29 16.35 6.98
N GLN A 229 -11.65 15.33 7.56
CA GLN A 229 -11.97 13.94 7.25
C GLN A 229 -13.40 13.56 7.68
N VAL A 230 -13.83 14.01 8.85
CA VAL A 230 -15.20 13.78 9.33
C VAL A 230 -16.23 14.46 8.42
N SER A 231 -15.95 15.67 7.94
CA SER A 231 -16.84 16.37 6.99
C SER A 231 -16.85 15.73 5.60
N ALA A 232 -15.75 15.10 5.19
CA ALA A 232 -15.63 14.44 3.90
C ALA A 232 -16.06 12.96 3.90
N GLN A 233 -16.42 12.39 5.07
CA GLN A 233 -16.83 10.99 5.16
C GLN A 233 -18.06 10.70 4.30
N SER A 234 -18.04 9.58 3.56
CA SER A 234 -19.16 9.16 2.73
C SER A 234 -19.41 7.66 2.86
N GLY A 235 -20.67 7.30 3.15
CA GLY A 235 -21.12 5.90 3.16
C GLY A 235 -20.95 5.20 1.81
N ALA A 236 -20.84 5.97 0.72
CA ALA A 236 -20.56 5.44 -0.62
C ALA A 236 -19.16 4.83 -0.75
N ASN A 237 -18.24 5.13 0.18
CA ASN A 237 -16.89 4.55 0.21
C ASN A 237 -16.82 3.25 1.02
N LEU A 238 -17.89 2.88 1.75
CA LEU A 238 -17.93 1.64 2.52
C LEU A 238 -17.82 0.41 1.59
N PRO A 239 -18.57 0.32 0.47
CA PRO A 239 -18.30 -0.70 -0.53
C PRO A 239 -16.89 -0.51 -1.11
N GLY A 240 -16.06 -1.55 -1.03
CA GLY A 240 -14.69 -1.51 -1.54
C GLY A 240 -13.63 -1.19 -0.50
N LEU A 241 -13.96 -1.09 0.79
CA LEU A 241 -12.93 -1.05 1.83
C LEU A 241 -12.13 -2.36 1.84
N ASN A 242 -10.80 -2.25 1.77
CA ASN A 242 -9.90 -3.42 1.71
C ASN A 242 -10.09 -4.36 2.89
N CYS A 243 -10.37 -3.83 4.08
CA CYS A 243 -10.61 -4.62 5.28
C CYS A 243 -11.86 -5.51 5.23
N GLN A 244 -12.81 -5.24 4.31
CA GLN A 244 -14.00 -6.07 4.10
C GLN A 244 -13.75 -7.26 3.19
N ASN A 245 -12.80 -7.18 2.26
CA ASN A 245 -12.52 -8.25 1.28
C ASN A 245 -11.08 -8.79 1.38
N GLY A 246 -10.34 -8.38 2.41
CA GLY A 246 -8.92 -8.64 2.55
C GLY A 246 -8.55 -9.17 3.93
N ILE A 247 -7.35 -9.74 4.02
CA ILE A 247 -6.66 -10.03 5.28
C ILE A 247 -5.18 -9.72 5.09
N SER A 248 -4.54 -9.06 6.07
CA SER A 248 -3.09 -8.82 6.08
C SER A 248 -2.40 -9.79 7.03
N VAL A 249 -1.29 -10.36 6.57
CA VAL A 249 -0.36 -11.17 7.35
C VAL A 249 0.87 -10.33 7.65
N GLY A 250 1.12 -10.11 8.94
CA GLY A 250 2.33 -9.47 9.43
C GLY A 250 3.58 -10.32 9.20
N TRP A 251 4.75 -9.67 9.29
CA TRP A 251 6.04 -10.34 9.11
C TRP A 251 6.29 -11.44 10.15
N ASP A 252 5.59 -11.38 11.29
CA ASP A 252 5.59 -12.32 12.40
C ASP A 252 4.47 -13.38 12.32
N GLY A 253 3.63 -13.32 11.29
CA GLY A 253 2.49 -14.21 11.08
C GLY A 253 1.22 -13.81 11.83
N LEU A 254 1.18 -12.66 12.51
CA LEU A 254 -0.07 -12.13 13.05
C LEU A 254 -1.01 -11.67 11.93
N LEU A 255 -2.31 -11.79 12.17
CA LEU A 255 -3.35 -11.43 11.23
C LEU A 255 -3.98 -10.09 11.59
N TYR A 256 -4.19 -9.25 10.58
CA TYR A 256 -4.75 -7.91 10.71
C TYR A 256 -5.83 -7.67 9.67
N ASP A 257 -6.82 -6.84 10.00
CA ASP A 257 -7.89 -6.52 9.05
C ASP A 257 -7.38 -5.67 7.86
N CYS A 258 -6.32 -4.87 8.05
CA CYS A 258 -5.67 -4.06 7.02
C CYS A 258 -4.31 -3.52 7.49
N ASP A 259 -3.56 -2.88 6.58
CA ASP A 259 -2.29 -2.21 6.87
C ASP A 259 -2.37 -1.16 7.98
N PHE A 260 -3.47 -0.41 8.09
CA PHE A 260 -3.60 0.60 9.14
C PHE A 260 -3.81 -0.02 10.53
N ASN A 261 -4.49 -1.18 10.59
CA ASN A 261 -4.60 -1.94 11.83
C ASN A 261 -3.27 -2.60 12.18
N GLN A 262 -2.53 -3.08 11.18
CA GLN A 262 -1.17 -3.58 11.37
C GLN A 262 -0.22 -2.49 11.86
N ALA A 263 -0.27 -1.31 11.24
CA ALA A 263 0.47 -0.14 11.67
C ALA A 263 0.22 0.17 13.14
N LEU A 264 -1.03 0.11 13.60
CA LEU A 264 -1.39 0.36 14.99
C LEU A 264 -1.15 -0.84 15.93
N GLU A 265 -0.55 -1.93 15.43
CA GLU A 265 -0.35 -3.19 16.18
C GLU A 265 -1.66 -3.72 16.78
N ARG A 266 -2.74 -3.69 15.98
CA ARG A 266 -4.08 -4.16 16.35
C ARG A 266 -4.47 -5.39 15.53
N PRO A 267 -4.02 -6.61 15.92
CA PRO A 267 -4.44 -7.85 15.27
C PRO A 267 -5.95 -7.99 15.22
N CYS A 268 -6.46 -8.64 14.19
CA CYS A 268 -7.89 -8.93 14.10
C CYS A 268 -8.32 -9.86 15.25
N VAL A 269 -9.61 -9.85 15.56
CA VAL A 269 -10.16 -10.68 16.64
C VAL A 269 -10.58 -12.02 16.07
N LEU A 270 -9.80 -13.07 16.36
CA LEU A 270 -10.03 -14.45 15.92
C LEU A 270 -9.79 -15.41 17.08
N GLY A 271 -10.82 -16.19 17.45
CA GLY A 271 -10.75 -17.30 18.40
C GLY A 271 -9.73 -17.12 19.54
N GLU A 272 -8.85 -18.11 19.70
CA GLU A 272 -7.79 -18.12 20.72
C GLU A 272 -6.52 -17.37 20.31
N SER A 273 -6.21 -17.28 19.01
CA SER A 273 -5.01 -16.61 18.52
C SER A 273 -5.15 -16.15 17.06
N PRO A 274 -4.96 -14.85 16.76
CA PRO A 274 -4.96 -14.32 15.40
C PRO A 274 -3.58 -14.49 14.74
N ASN A 275 -3.06 -15.71 14.66
CA ASN A 275 -1.77 -16.01 14.05
C ASN A 275 -1.90 -17.16 13.04
N ILE A 276 -1.29 -17.03 11.86
CA ILE A 276 -1.36 -18.00 10.76
C ILE A 276 -0.85 -19.39 11.14
N MET A 277 -0.04 -19.51 12.19
CA MET A 277 0.46 -20.78 12.73
C MET A 277 -0.66 -21.61 13.37
N SER A 278 -1.81 -20.99 13.67
CA SER A 278 -3.00 -21.68 14.14
C SER A 278 -3.68 -22.43 12.99
N ARG A 279 -3.73 -23.77 13.10
CA ARG A 279 -4.31 -24.66 12.09
C ARG A 279 -5.82 -24.47 11.87
N ASN A 280 -6.49 -23.80 12.79
CA ASN A 280 -7.94 -23.60 12.74
C ASN A 280 -8.35 -22.37 11.91
N ILE A 281 -7.38 -21.63 11.36
CA ILE A 281 -7.66 -20.44 10.55
C ILE A 281 -7.88 -20.83 9.09
N GLY A 282 -9.14 -20.66 8.65
CA GLY A 282 -9.58 -20.84 7.27
C GLY A 282 -10.56 -19.74 6.86
N ARG A 283 -11.06 -19.85 5.62
CA ARG A 283 -11.93 -18.84 5.02
C ARG A 283 -13.16 -18.51 5.87
N GLU A 284 -13.88 -19.54 6.32
CA GLU A 284 -15.11 -19.37 7.08
C GLU A 284 -14.90 -18.59 8.39
N GLU A 285 -13.79 -18.85 9.08
CA GLU A 285 -13.46 -18.16 10.32
C GLU A 285 -13.09 -16.69 10.08
N LEU A 286 -12.29 -16.43 9.04
CA LEU A 286 -11.91 -15.07 8.68
C LEU A 286 -13.07 -14.25 8.10
N GLU A 287 -14.07 -14.87 7.47
CA GLU A 287 -15.24 -14.17 6.91
C GLU A 287 -16.32 -13.89 7.97
N ARG A 288 -16.31 -14.63 9.09
CA ARG A 288 -17.19 -14.36 10.25
C ARG A 288 -16.70 -13.23 11.15
N ARG A 289 -15.44 -12.81 11.01
CA ARG A 289 -14.87 -11.75 11.87
C ARG A 289 -15.54 -10.40 11.62
N HIS A 290 -15.40 -9.51 12.59
CA HIS A 290 -15.69 -8.10 12.42
C HIS A 290 -14.38 -7.34 12.28
N VAL A 291 -14.35 -6.36 11.38
CA VAL A 291 -13.20 -5.47 11.23
C VAL A 291 -13.07 -4.60 12.47
N LEU A 292 -11.87 -4.53 13.04
CA LEU A 292 -11.55 -3.55 14.08
C LEU A 292 -11.52 -2.16 13.47
N THR A 293 -12.42 -1.30 13.93
CA THR A 293 -12.49 0.10 13.51
C THR A 293 -11.78 1.01 14.51
N GLY A 294 -11.47 2.22 14.07
CA GLY A 294 -10.86 3.27 14.89
C GLY A 294 -10.73 4.59 14.13
N PRO A 295 -10.09 5.61 14.72
CA PRO A 295 -9.93 6.93 14.09
C PRO A 295 -9.23 6.87 12.73
N GLN A 296 -8.29 5.95 12.54
CA GLN A 296 -7.59 5.72 11.27
C GLN A 296 -8.53 5.35 10.11
N CYS A 297 -9.71 4.81 10.40
CA CYS A 297 -10.70 4.47 9.38
C CYS A 297 -11.27 5.71 8.69
N LEU A 298 -11.18 6.90 9.31
CA LEU A 298 -11.61 8.15 8.71
C LEU A 298 -10.93 8.37 7.36
N GLY A 299 -9.62 8.11 7.25
CA GLY A 299 -8.88 8.30 6.00
C GLY A 299 -9.37 7.38 4.86
N CYS A 300 -9.92 6.21 5.21
CA CYS A 300 -10.51 5.29 4.23
C CYS A 300 -11.93 5.72 3.82
N VAL A 301 -12.70 6.35 4.71
CA VAL A 301 -14.09 6.74 4.43
C VAL A 301 -14.25 8.19 3.99
N SER A 302 -13.23 9.03 4.16
CA SER A 302 -13.20 10.46 3.82
C SER A 302 -12.70 10.79 2.41
N GLY A 303 -12.43 9.78 1.58
CA GLY A 303 -11.98 9.95 0.20
C GLY A 303 -13.11 10.18 -0.81
N THR A 304 -12.81 10.71 -2.00
CA THR A 304 -13.74 10.73 -3.14
C THR A 304 -13.42 9.58 -4.09
N GLY A 305 -13.95 8.40 -3.76
CA GLY A 305 -13.75 7.17 -4.52
C GLY A 305 -13.56 5.99 -3.56
N PRO A 306 -13.91 4.77 -3.98
CA PRO A 306 -13.78 3.61 -3.11
C PRO A 306 -12.32 3.50 -2.64
N ALA A 307 -12.10 3.35 -1.33
CA ALA A 307 -10.78 3.08 -0.77
C ALA A 307 -10.13 1.80 -1.36
N GLY A 308 -10.91 1.02 -2.11
CA GLY A 308 -10.50 -0.13 -2.91
C GLY A 308 -9.78 0.21 -4.21
N LEU A 309 -9.77 1.47 -4.68
CA LEU A 309 -9.04 1.85 -5.89
C LEU A 309 -7.53 1.68 -5.78
N ILE A 310 -6.99 1.52 -4.56
CA ILE A 310 -5.58 1.18 -4.37
C ILE A 310 -5.29 -0.23 -4.94
N TRP A 311 -6.27 -1.14 -4.93
CA TRP A 311 -6.08 -2.56 -5.23
C TRP A 311 -6.91 -3.08 -6.41
N THR A 312 -7.91 -2.32 -6.90
CA THR A 312 -8.74 -2.70 -8.05
C THR A 312 -8.29 -2.07 -9.38
N ALA A 313 -7.17 -1.34 -9.42
CA ALA A 313 -6.67 -0.60 -10.59
C ALA A 313 -5.54 -1.34 -11.33
#